data_AF-A0A852VIF7-F1
#
_entry.id   AF-A0A852VIF7-F1
#
_cell.length_a   1.000
_cell.length_b   1.000
_cell.length_c   1.000
_cell.angle_alpha   90.00
_cell.angle_beta   90.00
_cell.angle_gamma   90.00
#
_symmetry.space_group_name_H-M   'P 1'
#
loop_
_entity.id
_entity.type
_entity.pdbx_description
1 polymer ?
#
loop_
_entity_poly.entity_id
_entity_poly.type
_entity_poly.pdbx_seq_one_letter_code
_entity_poly.pdbx_strand_id
1 'polypeptide(L)'
;MTAEPGTQPSGGVPRRTVARTAAWSVPVVTTALAAPTLAASTSETVDLDLQGHQSGSVIPAYSPDRLQMYELSMTSGFDAVNVGAAPVPTGTIVTLSFDSRMMGESTVNADGAALESAGTRTDGNATVASFLLPVEIPAGGMVSLDPDFTFADPLPWATNIEPYTVTISPPAGIEDANPGNNSSSSAARYHDTVDAVLSATWREHTLFTAEGDPLPLNVQDTVTITANSPGDVPSGGGLYFSAGTVYDGSAYTYDVYDELRIVSATLDGQDVLDSIIDETSSDPQDSYSWRVNVAIAGGQQLVVGVEADVSTRTREYVYSGPSVSFSTSRDRDDTNNRASAGPTP
;
A
#
# COMPACT_ATOMS: atom_id res chain seq x y z
N MET A 1 -92.34 -66.28 -23.20
CA MET A 1 -93.46 -65.88 -22.32
C MET A 1 -92.93 -66.07 -20.92
N THR A 2 -92.50 -65.06 -20.18
CA THR A 2 -93.16 -63.79 -19.82
C THR A 2 -92.08 -62.75 -19.54
N ALA A 3 -92.31 -61.49 -19.90
CA ALA A 3 -91.54 -60.35 -19.44
C ALA A 3 -92.37 -59.61 -18.38
N GLU A 4 -91.72 -59.09 -17.35
CA GLU A 4 -91.99 -57.74 -16.85
C GLU A 4 -90.74 -57.16 -16.16
N PRO A 5 -90.60 -55.81 -16.14
CA PRO A 5 -89.30 -55.12 -16.11
C PRO A 5 -89.12 -54.23 -14.86
N GLY A 6 -87.86 -53.85 -14.60
CA GLY A 6 -87.49 -52.83 -13.62
C GLY A 6 -86.49 -51.83 -14.21
N THR A 7 -87.01 -50.64 -14.52
CA THR A 7 -86.39 -49.41 -15.06
C THR A 7 -85.30 -48.86 -14.10
N GLN A 8 -84.02 -48.72 -14.51
CA GLN A 8 -83.27 -47.51 -14.94
C GLN A 8 -83.43 -46.23 -14.07
N PRO A 9 -82.46 -45.27 -14.00
CA PRO A 9 -81.35 -44.98 -14.93
C PRO A 9 -80.00 -44.59 -14.27
N SER A 10 -78.92 -44.46 -15.04
CA SER A 10 -78.28 -43.17 -15.36
C SER A 10 -77.02 -43.53 -16.16
N GLY A 11 -76.60 -42.84 -17.20
CA GLY A 11 -76.77 -41.45 -17.61
C GLY A 11 -75.38 -41.07 -18.13
N GLY A 12 -75.27 -40.87 -19.45
CA GLY A 12 -74.00 -41.03 -20.16
C GLY A 12 -73.00 -39.87 -20.08
N VAL A 13 -71.73 -40.27 -20.19
CA VAL A 13 -70.57 -39.72 -20.97
C VAL A 13 -70.02 -38.29 -20.69
N PRO A 14 -68.77 -37.97 -21.09
CA PRO A 14 -67.68 -37.53 -20.22
C PRO A 14 -67.25 -36.07 -20.47
N ARG A 15 -66.31 -35.50 -19.69
CA ARG A 15 -65.28 -34.50 -20.13
C ARG A 15 -64.46 -33.95 -18.95
N ARG A 16 -63.18 -33.71 -19.25
CA ARG A 16 -62.12 -33.06 -18.46
C ARG A 16 -62.53 -31.78 -17.74
N THR A 17 -62.01 -31.55 -16.52
CA THR A 17 -61.48 -30.25 -16.03
C THR A 17 -60.44 -30.48 -14.92
N VAL A 18 -59.39 -29.66 -14.93
CA VAL A 18 -58.17 -29.61 -14.08
C VAL A 18 -58.42 -28.84 -12.77
N ALA A 19 -57.75 -29.19 -11.65
CA ALA A 19 -56.98 -28.26 -10.79
C ALA A 19 -56.49 -28.87 -9.45
N ARG A 20 -55.29 -28.39 -9.05
CA ARG A 20 -54.57 -28.43 -7.75
C ARG A 20 -55.53 -28.41 -6.53
N THR A 21 -55.25 -28.99 -5.36
CA THR A 21 -54.11 -28.74 -4.45
C THR A 21 -54.14 -29.75 -3.27
N ALA A 22 -52.99 -29.94 -2.62
CA ALA A 22 -52.61 -30.65 -1.39
C ALA A 22 -53.67 -31.19 -0.39
N ALA A 23 -53.43 -32.39 0.17
CA ALA A 23 -53.24 -32.61 1.61
C ALA A 23 -52.82 -34.07 1.99
N TRP A 24 -51.67 -34.18 2.66
CA TRP A 24 -51.23 -35.08 3.75
C TRP A 24 -51.86 -36.49 3.95
N SER A 25 -51.02 -37.53 3.98
CA SER A 25 -51.10 -38.61 4.99
C SER A 25 -49.81 -39.45 5.05
N VAL A 26 -49.45 -39.84 6.27
CA VAL A 26 -48.16 -40.33 6.79
C VAL A 26 -48.04 -41.86 6.68
N PRO A 27 -46.82 -42.44 6.61
CA PRO A 27 -46.54 -43.75 7.18
C PRO A 27 -45.69 -43.63 8.46
N VAL A 28 -46.22 -44.20 9.53
CA VAL A 28 -45.59 -44.37 10.84
C VAL A 28 -44.39 -45.30 10.71
N VAL A 29 -43.20 -44.80 11.00
CA VAL A 29 -42.03 -45.64 11.32
C VAL A 29 -41.72 -45.41 12.79
N THR A 30 -41.89 -46.46 13.58
CA THR A 30 -41.40 -46.57 14.96
C THR A 30 -39.89 -46.37 14.98
N THR A 31 -39.44 -45.18 15.38
CA THR A 31 -38.05 -44.91 15.74
C THR A 31 -37.75 -45.62 17.07
N ALA A 32 -36.92 -46.66 17.01
CA ALA A 32 -36.15 -47.04 18.17
C ALA A 32 -35.24 -45.83 18.50
N LEU A 33 -35.51 -45.18 19.63
CA LEU A 33 -34.57 -44.24 20.26
C LEU A 33 -33.36 -45.05 20.72
N ALA A 34 -32.49 -45.45 19.78
CA ALA A 34 -31.08 -45.23 20.03
C ALA A 34 -30.99 -43.71 20.03
N ALA A 35 -30.89 -43.12 21.22
CA ALA A 35 -30.32 -41.80 21.30
C ALA A 35 -29.09 -41.85 20.38
N PRO A 36 -28.94 -40.95 19.39
CA PRO A 36 -27.58 -40.56 19.14
C PRO A 36 -27.13 -40.15 20.54
N THR A 37 -26.14 -40.86 21.10
CA THR A 37 -25.05 -40.09 21.67
C THR A 37 -24.88 -38.97 20.66
N LEU A 38 -25.38 -37.78 21.01
CA LEU A 38 -24.80 -36.55 20.56
C LEU A 38 -23.32 -36.85 20.73
N ALA A 39 -22.70 -37.32 19.64
CA ALA A 39 -21.29 -37.25 19.47
C ALA A 39 -21.05 -35.81 19.85
N ALA A 40 -20.34 -35.64 20.95
CA ALA A 40 -20.14 -34.37 21.60
C ALA A 40 -19.44 -33.46 20.59
N SER A 41 -20.21 -32.82 19.72
CA SER A 41 -19.87 -31.60 19.03
C SER A 41 -20.23 -30.46 19.98
N THR A 42 -19.66 -30.55 21.19
CA THR A 42 -19.48 -29.45 22.13
C THR A 42 -18.01 -29.08 22.08
N SER A 43 -17.43 -28.98 20.89
CA SER A 43 -16.03 -28.63 20.78
C SER A 43 -15.94 -27.13 21.07
N GLU A 44 -15.91 -26.81 22.36
CA GLU A 44 -15.24 -25.67 22.94
C GLU A 44 -13.79 -25.69 22.41
N THR A 45 -13.61 -25.32 21.14
CA THR A 45 -12.32 -25.26 20.49
C THR A 45 -11.80 -23.84 20.55
N VAL A 46 -10.53 -23.73 20.90
CA VAL A 46 -9.73 -22.54 20.66
C VAL A 46 -9.45 -22.45 19.16
N ASP A 47 -9.56 -21.25 18.61
CA ASP A 47 -9.16 -20.94 17.23
C ASP A 47 -8.59 -19.53 17.28
N LEU A 48 -7.27 -19.43 17.36
CA LEU A 48 -6.59 -18.15 17.28
C LEU A 48 -6.55 -17.72 15.81
N ASP A 49 -6.51 -16.42 15.57
CA ASP A 49 -6.35 -15.82 14.24
C ASP A 49 -5.49 -14.56 14.42
N LEU A 50 -4.37 -14.51 13.69
CA LEU A 50 -3.45 -13.38 13.79
C LEU A 50 -3.66 -12.43 12.62
N GLN A 51 -4.19 -11.25 12.92
CA GLN A 51 -4.50 -10.24 11.92
C GLN A 51 -3.50 -9.10 11.99
N GLY A 52 -2.71 -8.89 10.95
CA GLY A 52 -1.82 -7.73 10.87
C GLY A 52 -2.60 -6.44 10.65
N HIS A 53 -2.24 -5.38 11.36
CA HIS A 53 -2.80 -4.05 11.13
C HIS A 53 -2.52 -3.58 9.69
N GLN A 54 -3.38 -2.72 9.15
CA GLN A 54 -3.19 -2.15 7.81
C GLN A 54 -2.14 -1.03 7.77
N SER A 55 -1.45 -0.79 8.87
CA SER A 55 -0.35 0.16 9.01
C SER A 55 0.98 -0.56 9.21
N GLY A 56 2.06 0.13 8.84
CA GLY A 56 3.40 -0.41 8.94
C GLY A 56 4.45 0.56 8.44
N SER A 57 5.69 0.08 8.42
CA SER A 57 6.82 0.78 7.85
C SER A 57 7.46 -0.07 6.75
N VAL A 58 8.18 0.59 5.85
CA VAL A 58 9.09 -0.06 4.91
C VAL A 58 10.50 0.32 5.32
N ILE A 59 11.35 -0.68 5.48
CA ILE A 59 12.75 -0.50 5.83
C ILE A 59 13.60 -0.73 4.59
N PRO A 60 14.09 0.36 3.94
CA PRO A 60 14.98 0.24 2.81
C PRO A 60 16.44 0.17 3.25
N ALA A 61 17.27 -0.57 2.52
CA ALA A 61 18.72 -0.34 2.52
C ALA A 61 19.32 -0.62 1.14
N TYR A 62 20.44 0.03 0.87
CA TYR A 62 21.13 0.01 -0.41
C TYR A 62 22.40 -0.85 -0.33
N SER A 63 22.76 -1.47 -1.45
CA SER A 63 24.09 -2.06 -1.63
C SER A 63 25.18 -0.98 -1.50
N PRO A 64 26.43 -1.36 -1.18
CA PRO A 64 27.52 -0.37 -1.04
C PRO A 64 27.79 0.48 -2.30
N ASP A 65 27.55 -0.09 -3.49
CA ASP A 65 27.62 0.59 -4.78
C ASP A 65 26.31 1.30 -5.17
N ARG A 66 25.29 1.18 -4.31
CA ARG A 66 23.91 1.65 -4.50
C ARG A 66 23.22 1.17 -5.77
N LEU A 67 23.71 0.11 -6.42
CA LEU A 67 23.07 -0.41 -7.63
C LEU A 67 21.84 -1.26 -7.32
N GLN A 68 21.76 -1.79 -6.09
CA GLN A 68 20.65 -2.60 -5.63
C GLN A 68 20.12 -2.07 -4.30
N MET A 69 18.86 -2.37 -4.02
CA MET A 69 18.25 -2.11 -2.74
C MET A 69 17.32 -3.26 -2.34
N TYR A 70 16.97 -3.31 -1.06
CA TYR A 70 15.90 -4.15 -0.57
C TYR A 70 14.89 -3.28 0.16
N GLU A 71 13.65 -3.76 0.22
CA GLU A 71 12.57 -3.21 1.02
C GLU A 71 12.01 -4.34 1.89
N LEU A 72 12.10 -4.21 3.21
CA LEU A 72 11.41 -5.08 4.15
C LEU A 72 10.18 -4.35 4.70
N SER A 73 8.99 -4.85 4.39
CA SER A 73 7.75 -4.31 4.97
C SER A 73 7.55 -4.88 6.37
N MET A 74 7.29 -4.03 7.35
CA MET A 74 7.00 -4.40 8.72
C MET A 74 5.62 -3.88 9.12
N THR A 75 4.73 -4.79 9.49
CA THR A 75 3.44 -4.42 10.09
C THR A 75 3.68 -3.86 11.49
N SER A 76 3.03 -2.74 11.82
CA SER A 76 3.26 -2.01 13.08
C SER A 76 2.63 -2.66 14.32
N GLY A 77 1.65 -3.55 14.12
CA GLY A 77 0.91 -4.22 15.19
C GLY A 77 0.02 -5.32 14.64
N PHE A 78 -0.50 -6.16 15.53
CA PHE A 78 -1.32 -7.32 15.19
C PHE A 78 -2.45 -7.47 16.18
N ASP A 79 -3.59 -7.99 15.76
CA ASP A 79 -4.64 -8.43 16.67
C ASP A 79 -4.63 -9.96 16.72
N ALA A 80 -4.44 -10.50 17.92
CA ALA A 80 -4.65 -11.91 18.21
C ALA A 80 -6.12 -12.11 18.58
N VAL A 81 -6.91 -12.57 17.61
CA VAL A 81 -8.36 -12.77 17.75
C VAL A 81 -8.62 -14.22 18.09
N ASN A 82 -9.50 -14.49 19.03
CA ASN A 82 -10.00 -15.84 19.26
C ASN A 82 -11.37 -15.97 18.59
N VAL A 83 -11.40 -16.60 17.42
CA VAL A 83 -12.65 -16.86 16.67
C VAL A 83 -13.33 -18.17 17.11
N GLY A 84 -12.71 -18.89 18.05
CA GLY A 84 -13.22 -20.11 18.64
C GLY A 84 -14.33 -19.90 19.66
N ALA A 85 -14.94 -21.02 20.08
CA ALA A 85 -16.03 -21.03 21.05
C ALA A 85 -15.54 -21.12 22.51
N ALA A 86 -14.27 -21.50 22.72
CA ALA A 86 -13.62 -21.56 24.03
C ALA A 86 -12.64 -20.40 24.21
N PRO A 87 -12.49 -19.85 25.43
CA PRO A 87 -11.43 -18.90 25.71
C PRO A 87 -10.04 -19.55 25.54
N VAL A 88 -9.05 -18.77 25.09
CA VAL A 88 -7.65 -19.21 25.04
C VAL A 88 -6.99 -18.88 26.38
N PRO A 89 -6.52 -19.87 27.15
CA PRO A 89 -5.97 -19.63 28.47
C PRO A 89 -4.70 -18.76 28.44
N THR A 90 -4.32 -18.25 29.61
CA THR A 90 -3.05 -17.52 29.81
C THR A 90 -1.85 -18.39 29.42
N GLY A 91 -0.74 -17.73 29.04
CA GLY A 91 0.47 -18.40 28.58
C GLY A 91 0.50 -18.68 27.08
N THR A 92 -0.40 -18.07 26.31
CA THR A 92 -0.31 -18.02 24.84
C THR A 92 1.06 -17.48 24.45
N ILE A 93 1.73 -18.14 23.52
CA ILE A 93 3.09 -17.80 23.10
C ILE A 93 3.02 -16.93 21.86
N VAL A 94 3.55 -15.72 21.95
CA VAL A 94 3.83 -14.86 20.79
C VAL A 94 5.27 -15.08 20.40
N THR A 95 5.53 -15.38 19.13
CA THR A 95 6.88 -15.59 18.61
C THR A 95 7.15 -14.64 17.46
N LEU A 96 8.26 -13.90 17.57
CA LEU A 96 8.82 -13.08 16.51
C LEU A 96 9.99 -13.83 15.89
N SER A 97 10.06 -13.87 14.56
CA SER A 97 11.22 -14.32 13.79
C SER A 97 11.68 -13.21 12.87
N PHE A 98 12.98 -12.90 12.87
CA PHE A 98 13.52 -11.77 12.13
C PHE A 98 15.02 -11.90 11.85
N ASP A 99 15.53 -11.08 10.92
CA ASP A 99 16.96 -11.06 10.59
C ASP A 99 17.79 -10.29 11.63
N SER A 100 18.70 -11.00 12.30
CA SER A 100 19.55 -10.50 13.39
C SER A 100 20.58 -9.47 12.94
N ARG A 101 20.82 -9.33 11.63
CA ARG A 101 21.73 -8.30 11.10
C ARG A 101 21.04 -6.94 11.08
N MET A 102 19.73 -6.91 10.93
CA MET A 102 18.93 -5.68 10.81
C MET A 102 18.27 -5.28 12.12
N MET A 103 17.76 -6.26 12.87
CA MET A 103 16.96 -6.07 14.08
C MET A 103 17.66 -6.70 15.28
N GLY A 104 17.72 -5.96 16.38
CA GLY A 104 18.37 -6.33 17.63
C GLY A 104 17.38 -6.80 18.69
N GLU A 105 17.49 -6.25 19.90
CA GLU A 105 16.55 -6.49 20.99
C GLU A 105 15.12 -6.18 20.54
N SER A 106 14.20 -7.07 20.92
CA SER A 106 12.78 -6.98 20.60
C SER A 106 11.94 -6.96 21.88
N THR A 107 10.88 -6.17 21.89
CA THR A 107 9.84 -6.21 22.92
C THR A 107 8.47 -6.40 22.27
N VAL A 108 7.49 -6.87 23.04
CA VAL A 108 6.09 -6.93 22.60
C VAL A 108 5.23 -6.37 23.71
N ASN A 109 4.34 -5.44 23.40
CA ASN A 109 3.26 -5.04 24.29
C ASN A 109 1.96 -5.72 23.90
N ALA A 110 1.15 -6.09 24.87
CA ALA A 110 -0.23 -6.54 24.70
C ALA A 110 -1.17 -5.56 25.40
N ASP A 111 -2.07 -4.92 24.66
CA ASP A 111 -3.00 -3.88 25.17
C ASP A 111 -2.28 -2.81 26.03
N GLY A 112 -1.06 -2.42 25.63
CA GLY A 112 -0.23 -1.44 26.32
C GLY A 112 0.59 -1.97 27.51
N ALA A 113 0.55 -3.27 27.82
CA ALA A 113 1.37 -3.90 28.84
C ALA A 113 2.49 -4.76 28.22
N ALA A 114 3.73 -4.57 28.67
CA ALA A 114 4.87 -5.35 28.17
C ALA A 114 4.73 -6.85 28.51
N LEU A 115 4.97 -7.70 27.52
CA LEU A 115 5.00 -9.15 27.69
C LEU A 115 6.32 -9.61 28.30
N GLU A 116 6.26 -10.70 29.08
CA GLU A 116 7.46 -11.35 29.59
C GLU A 116 8.14 -12.14 28.47
N SER A 117 9.45 -11.96 28.31
CA SER A 117 10.24 -12.77 27.37
C SER A 117 10.38 -14.20 27.90
N ALA A 118 9.93 -15.16 27.09
CA ALA A 118 10.13 -16.60 27.31
C ALA A 118 11.53 -17.06 26.88
N GLY A 119 12.24 -16.23 26.13
CA GLY A 119 13.60 -16.49 25.65
C GLY A 119 13.79 -16.09 24.19
N THR A 120 15.06 -15.98 23.82
CA THR A 120 15.50 -15.64 22.46
C THR A 120 16.58 -16.61 22.04
N ARG A 121 16.54 -17.02 20.77
CA ARG A 121 17.60 -17.82 20.15
C ARG A 121 17.95 -17.25 18.78
N THR A 122 19.21 -17.35 18.41
CA THR A 122 19.68 -16.97 17.07
C THR A 122 20.36 -18.17 16.43
N ASP A 123 19.98 -18.50 15.21
CA ASP A 123 20.61 -19.53 14.37
C ASP A 123 20.88 -18.96 12.98
N GLY A 124 22.15 -18.91 12.59
CA GLY A 124 22.57 -18.14 11.42
C GLY A 124 22.18 -16.67 11.55
N ASN A 125 21.40 -16.17 10.57
CA ASN A 125 20.88 -14.80 10.57
C ASN A 125 19.48 -14.70 11.19
N ALA A 126 18.82 -15.81 11.52
CA ALA A 126 17.46 -15.81 12.03
C ALA A 126 17.48 -15.74 13.56
N THR A 127 16.89 -14.69 14.13
CA THR A 127 16.57 -14.60 15.55
C THR A 127 15.10 -14.95 15.75
N VAL A 128 14.82 -15.82 16.72
CA VAL A 128 13.49 -16.17 17.18
C VAL A 128 13.36 -15.74 18.65
N ALA A 129 12.47 -14.80 18.92
CA ALA A 129 12.15 -14.32 20.26
C ALA A 129 10.72 -14.73 20.63
N SER A 130 10.54 -15.31 21.81
CA SER A 130 9.23 -15.74 22.31
C SER A 130 8.82 -14.95 23.54
N PHE A 131 7.52 -14.69 23.65
CA PHE A 131 6.90 -13.91 24.72
C PHE A 131 5.65 -14.62 25.21
N LEU A 132 5.34 -14.48 26.50
CA LEU A 132 4.15 -15.07 27.11
C LEU A 132 3.07 -14.00 27.31
N LEU A 133 1.86 -14.30 26.84
CA LEU A 133 0.68 -13.50 27.12
C LEU A 133 0.14 -13.82 28.53
N PRO A 134 0.10 -12.86 29.47
CA PRO A 134 -0.31 -13.12 30.85
C PRO A 134 -1.83 -13.13 31.04
N VAL A 135 -2.60 -12.81 29.99
CA VAL A 135 -4.06 -12.71 29.99
C VAL A 135 -4.68 -13.79 29.12
N GLU A 136 -5.90 -14.18 29.47
CA GLU A 136 -6.75 -15.02 28.63
C GLU A 136 -7.25 -14.21 27.44
N ILE A 137 -7.41 -14.84 26.27
CA ILE A 137 -8.13 -14.26 25.13
C ILE A 137 -9.55 -14.83 25.14
N PRO A 138 -10.59 -14.07 25.52
CA PRO A 138 -11.95 -14.58 25.60
C PRO A 138 -12.45 -15.14 24.26
N ALA A 139 -13.42 -16.06 24.29
CA ALA A 139 -14.09 -16.51 23.07
C ALA A 139 -14.75 -15.32 22.33
N GLY A 140 -14.44 -15.16 21.04
CA GLY A 140 -14.85 -13.98 20.25
C GLY A 140 -14.15 -12.67 20.64
N GLY A 141 -13.15 -12.73 21.53
CA GLY A 141 -12.36 -11.61 21.99
C GLY A 141 -11.07 -11.41 21.18
N MET A 142 -10.32 -10.37 21.51
CA MET A 142 -9.02 -10.07 20.91
C MET A 142 -8.06 -9.47 21.94
N VAL A 143 -6.77 -9.54 21.64
CA VAL A 143 -5.70 -8.79 22.30
C VAL A 143 -4.85 -8.14 21.20
N SER A 144 -4.57 -6.84 21.32
CA SER A 144 -3.69 -6.15 20.38
C SER A 144 -2.23 -6.30 20.81
N LEU A 145 -1.37 -6.68 19.88
CA LEU A 145 0.05 -6.96 20.02
C LEU A 145 0.87 -5.93 19.25
N ASP A 146 1.79 -5.27 19.93
CA ASP A 146 2.66 -4.23 19.36
C ASP A 146 4.14 -4.65 19.53
N PRO A 147 4.74 -5.33 18.55
CA PRO A 147 6.16 -5.62 18.54
C PRO A 147 6.99 -4.36 18.28
N ASP A 148 8.08 -4.20 19.02
CA ASP A 148 9.06 -3.12 18.84
C ASP A 148 10.48 -3.69 18.78
N PHE A 149 11.35 -3.03 18.01
CA PHE A 149 12.71 -3.50 17.73
C PHE A 149 13.73 -2.36 17.82
N THR A 150 14.91 -2.68 18.32
CA THR A 150 16.10 -1.89 18.02
C THR A 150 16.58 -2.22 16.60
N PHE A 151 16.97 -1.20 15.84
CA PHE A 151 17.49 -1.37 14.47
C PHE A 151 18.99 -1.11 14.41
N ALA A 152 19.68 -1.83 13.54
CA ALA A 152 21.05 -1.52 13.18
C ALA A 152 21.10 -0.15 12.47
N ASP A 153 22.08 0.66 12.84
CA ASP A 153 22.35 1.96 12.21
C ASP A 153 23.86 2.09 11.91
N PRO A 154 24.27 2.15 10.63
CA PRO A 154 23.44 2.03 9.43
C PRO A 154 22.92 0.59 9.23
N LEU A 155 21.81 0.44 8.52
CA LEU A 155 21.29 -0.86 8.12
C LEU A 155 22.26 -1.57 7.17
N PRO A 156 22.59 -2.86 7.39
CA PRO A 156 23.51 -3.58 6.52
C PRO A 156 22.84 -4.04 5.23
N TRP A 157 23.60 -4.03 4.14
CA TRP A 157 23.20 -4.70 2.91
C TRP A 157 23.27 -6.23 3.03
N ALA A 158 22.21 -6.93 2.64
CA ALA A 158 22.16 -8.38 2.59
C ALA A 158 21.20 -8.87 1.49
N THR A 159 21.60 -9.86 0.70
CA THR A 159 20.81 -10.44 -0.41
C THR A 159 19.93 -11.61 0.02
N ASN A 160 19.94 -11.96 1.31
CA ASN A 160 19.25 -13.12 1.87
C ASN A 160 18.66 -12.79 3.25
N ILE A 161 17.84 -11.75 3.32
CA ILE A 161 17.21 -11.31 4.58
C ILE A 161 16.17 -12.34 5.02
N GLU A 162 16.27 -12.75 6.28
CA GLU A 162 15.25 -13.61 6.90
C GLU A 162 13.92 -12.85 6.98
N PRO A 163 12.78 -13.49 6.66
CA PRO A 163 11.48 -12.85 6.77
C PRO A 163 11.20 -12.34 8.18
N TYR A 164 10.47 -11.23 8.26
CA TYR A 164 9.81 -10.81 9.49
C TYR A 164 8.52 -11.62 9.64
N THR A 165 8.46 -12.49 10.64
CA THR A 165 7.30 -13.34 10.92
C THR A 165 6.85 -13.14 12.36
N VAL A 166 5.54 -12.97 12.56
CA VAL A 166 4.90 -13.04 13.87
C VAL A 166 3.97 -14.24 13.88
N THR A 167 4.07 -15.06 14.92
CA THR A 167 3.17 -16.18 15.13
C THR A 167 2.61 -16.17 16.54
N ILE A 168 1.39 -16.65 16.69
CA ILE A 168 0.77 -16.92 18.00
C ILE A 168 0.49 -18.41 18.12
N SER A 169 0.54 -18.95 19.33
CA SER A 169 0.16 -20.33 19.57
C SER A 169 -0.42 -20.48 20.97
N PRO A 170 -1.45 -21.32 21.15
CA PRO A 170 -2.02 -21.53 22.47
C PRO A 170 -0.99 -22.25 23.37
N PRO A 171 -1.18 -22.24 24.70
CA PRO A 171 -0.31 -22.96 25.62
C PRO A 171 -0.21 -24.45 25.28
N ALA A 172 0.90 -25.08 25.68
CA ALA A 172 1.11 -26.50 25.44
C ALA A 172 -0.05 -27.36 25.96
N GLY A 173 -0.52 -28.29 25.13
CA GLY A 173 -1.64 -29.18 25.46
C GLY A 173 -3.02 -28.64 25.07
N ILE A 174 -3.11 -27.41 24.55
CA ILE A 174 -4.31 -26.86 23.91
C ILE A 174 -4.18 -27.01 22.40
N GLU A 175 -5.20 -27.59 21.77
CA GLU A 175 -5.28 -27.72 20.32
C GLU A 175 -5.96 -26.48 19.73
N ASP A 176 -5.31 -25.88 18.75
CA ASP A 176 -5.88 -24.83 17.93
C ASP A 176 -6.64 -25.49 16.76
N ALA A 177 -7.89 -25.07 16.53
CA ALA A 177 -8.74 -25.64 15.48
C ALA A 177 -8.20 -25.37 14.07
N ASN A 178 -7.45 -24.29 13.88
CA ASN A 178 -6.93 -23.87 12.58
C ASN A 178 -5.57 -23.18 12.71
N PRO A 179 -4.46 -23.88 13.03
CA PRO A 179 -3.16 -23.24 13.23
C PRO A 179 -2.57 -22.53 11.98
N GLY A 180 -3.21 -22.61 10.81
CA GLY A 180 -2.77 -21.97 9.58
C GLY A 180 -3.01 -20.46 9.48
N ASN A 181 -3.89 -19.89 10.32
CA ASN A 181 -4.17 -18.44 10.41
C ASN A 181 -3.38 -17.77 11.57
N ASN A 182 -2.58 -18.53 12.30
CA ASN A 182 -1.83 -18.05 13.47
C ASN A 182 -0.53 -17.32 13.15
N SER A 183 -0.29 -16.99 11.89
CA SER A 183 0.97 -16.40 11.44
C SER A 183 0.77 -15.30 10.41
N SER A 184 1.58 -14.26 10.54
CA SER A 184 1.75 -13.23 9.53
C SER A 184 3.24 -13.10 9.20
N SER A 185 3.56 -12.97 7.91
CA SER A 185 4.94 -12.96 7.45
C SER A 185 5.16 -11.99 6.30
N SER A 186 6.29 -11.31 6.33
CA SER A 186 6.76 -10.40 5.29
C SER A 186 8.21 -10.70 4.94
N ALA A 187 8.47 -10.93 3.66
CA ALA A 187 9.82 -11.17 3.15
C ALA A 187 10.37 -9.91 2.50
N ALA A 188 11.69 -9.72 2.57
CA ALA A 188 12.36 -8.65 1.86
C ALA A 188 12.15 -8.79 0.35
N ARG A 189 11.94 -7.66 -0.31
CA ARG A 189 11.89 -7.55 -1.78
C ARG A 189 13.15 -6.86 -2.26
N TYR A 190 13.76 -7.42 -3.30
CA TYR A 190 15.00 -6.93 -3.86
C TYR A 190 14.75 -6.23 -5.19
N HIS A 191 15.45 -5.11 -5.39
CA HIS A 191 15.29 -4.26 -6.55
C HIS A 191 16.64 -3.79 -7.05
N ASP A 192 16.77 -3.70 -8.37
CA ASP A 192 17.77 -2.81 -8.94
C ASP A 192 17.29 -1.37 -8.74
N THR A 193 18.24 -0.50 -8.44
CA THR A 193 17.99 0.94 -8.24
C THR A 193 18.04 1.68 -9.57
N VAL A 194 17.54 2.90 -9.54
CA VAL A 194 17.60 3.83 -10.67
C VAL A 194 18.34 5.09 -10.25
N ASP A 195 18.76 5.87 -11.24
CA ASP A 195 19.41 7.17 -11.04
C ASP A 195 18.91 8.08 -12.14
N ALA A 196 17.88 8.85 -11.83
CA ALA A 196 17.33 9.81 -12.77
C ALA A 196 18.06 11.15 -12.58
N VAL A 197 18.81 11.57 -13.60
CA VAL A 197 19.41 12.90 -13.59
C VAL A 197 18.47 13.87 -14.29
N LEU A 198 18.15 14.96 -13.62
CA LEU A 198 17.37 16.03 -14.22
C LEU A 198 18.25 17.23 -14.58
N SER A 199 18.02 17.77 -15.77
CA SER A 199 18.54 19.08 -16.17
C SER A 199 17.43 19.90 -16.82
N ALA A 200 17.55 21.23 -16.77
CA ALA A 200 16.58 22.13 -17.37
C ALA A 200 17.27 23.31 -18.04
N THR A 201 16.70 23.73 -19.17
CA THR A 201 16.98 25.03 -19.78
C THR A 201 15.88 26.01 -19.41
N TRP A 202 16.27 27.27 -19.37
CA TRP A 202 15.41 28.37 -19.00
C TRP A 202 15.43 29.40 -20.11
N ARG A 203 14.27 29.99 -20.38
CA ARG A 203 14.16 31.18 -21.24
C ARG A 203 13.89 32.39 -20.36
N GLU A 204 14.46 33.54 -20.72
CA GLU A 204 14.17 34.79 -20.03
C GLU A 204 12.80 35.31 -20.47
N HIS A 205 12.01 35.74 -19.49
CA HIS A 205 10.78 36.50 -19.65
C HIS A 205 10.92 37.81 -18.88
N THR A 206 10.22 38.86 -19.30
CA THR A 206 10.29 40.17 -18.63
C THR A 206 8.92 40.53 -18.06
N LEU A 207 8.86 40.55 -16.73
CA LEU A 207 7.78 41.20 -15.99
C LEU A 207 8.05 42.70 -15.89
N PHE A 208 7.07 43.46 -15.40
CA PHE A 208 7.22 44.90 -15.23
C PHE A 208 6.71 45.35 -13.85
N THR A 209 7.39 46.35 -13.27
CA THR A 209 6.90 47.07 -12.09
C THR A 209 5.71 47.96 -12.41
N ALA A 210 5.07 48.53 -11.38
CA ALA A 210 4.03 49.53 -11.56
C ALA A 210 4.55 50.80 -12.28
N GLU A 211 5.83 51.11 -12.09
CA GLU A 211 6.56 52.21 -12.73
C GLU A 211 7.00 51.86 -14.16
N GLY A 212 6.86 50.60 -14.59
CA GLY A 212 7.25 50.12 -15.92
C GLY A 212 8.71 49.67 -16.02
N ASP A 213 9.40 49.51 -14.90
CA ASP A 213 10.78 49.00 -14.89
C ASP A 213 10.78 47.49 -15.17
N PRO A 214 11.72 46.99 -16.00
CA PRO A 214 11.78 45.57 -16.35
C PRO A 214 12.27 44.72 -15.18
N LEU A 215 11.59 43.59 -14.97
CA LEU A 215 11.93 42.56 -13.99
C LEU A 215 12.19 41.23 -14.73
N PRO A 216 13.46 40.88 -15.01
CA PRO A 216 13.78 39.63 -15.68
C PRO A 216 13.41 38.43 -14.79
N LEU A 217 12.83 37.42 -15.41
CA LEU A 217 12.40 36.18 -14.78
C LEU A 217 12.77 35.02 -15.70
N ASN A 218 13.47 34.03 -15.18
CA ASN A 218 13.64 32.78 -15.89
C ASN A 218 12.35 31.97 -15.84
N VAL A 219 11.97 31.33 -16.94
CA VAL A 219 10.87 30.37 -17.01
C VAL A 219 11.34 29.08 -17.67
N GLN A 220 10.78 27.94 -17.25
CA GLN A 220 11.14 26.63 -17.82
C GLN A 220 10.89 26.62 -19.32
N ASP A 221 11.82 26.04 -20.06
CA ASP A 221 11.74 25.89 -21.51
C ASP A 221 11.82 24.42 -21.92
N THR A 222 12.93 23.76 -21.61
CA THR A 222 13.10 22.32 -21.83
C THR A 222 13.59 21.64 -20.56
N VAL A 223 13.05 20.47 -20.26
CA VAL A 223 13.49 19.59 -19.18
C VAL A 223 14.01 18.30 -19.79
N THR A 224 15.18 17.84 -19.36
CA THR A 224 15.75 16.56 -19.79
C THR A 224 15.95 15.67 -18.59
N ILE A 225 15.33 14.49 -18.62
CA ILE A 225 15.51 13.41 -17.63
C ILE A 225 16.38 12.33 -18.29
N THR A 226 17.52 12.03 -17.71
CA THR A 226 18.43 10.97 -18.17
C THR A 226 18.39 9.83 -17.18
N ALA A 227 18.17 8.60 -17.65
CA ALA A 227 18.34 7.41 -16.83
C ALA A 227 19.83 7.02 -16.82
N ASN A 228 20.56 7.32 -15.75
CA ASN A 228 21.95 6.92 -15.63
C ASN A 228 22.04 5.39 -15.45
N SER A 229 22.84 4.76 -16.31
CA SER A 229 23.09 3.33 -16.20
C SER A 229 23.92 2.99 -14.95
N PRO A 230 23.70 1.81 -14.35
CA PRO A 230 22.66 0.83 -14.67
C PRO A 230 21.32 1.19 -14.02
N GLY A 231 20.23 0.69 -14.60
CA GLY A 231 18.86 0.85 -14.11
C GLY A 231 17.96 1.60 -15.10
N ASP A 232 16.72 1.12 -15.23
CA ASP A 232 15.68 1.79 -16.02
C ASP A 232 14.83 2.61 -15.07
N VAL A 233 14.63 3.90 -15.35
CA VAL A 233 13.66 4.71 -14.60
C VAL A 233 12.26 4.16 -14.90
N PRO A 234 11.52 3.64 -13.91
CA PRO A 234 10.22 3.03 -14.15
C PRO A 234 9.19 4.07 -14.62
N SER A 235 8.16 3.60 -15.33
CA SER A 235 6.96 4.41 -15.56
C SER A 235 6.29 4.79 -14.25
N GLY A 236 5.70 5.97 -14.19
CA GLY A 236 4.97 6.49 -13.03
C GLY A 236 5.74 7.50 -12.20
N GLY A 237 6.95 7.90 -12.61
CA GLY A 237 7.68 9.00 -11.98
C GLY A 237 6.90 10.32 -12.07
N GLY A 238 7.01 11.14 -11.02
CA GLY A 238 6.38 12.46 -10.94
C GLY A 238 7.35 13.56 -11.38
N LEU A 239 6.90 14.42 -12.29
CA LEU A 239 7.60 15.61 -12.73
C LEU A 239 6.89 16.83 -12.16
N TYR A 240 7.59 17.60 -11.33
CA TYR A 240 7.04 18.70 -10.55
C TYR A 240 7.70 20.01 -10.97
N PHE A 241 6.87 21.00 -11.24
CA PHE A 241 7.29 22.36 -11.59
C PHE A 241 6.78 23.32 -10.52
N SER A 242 7.68 24.18 -10.07
CA SER A 242 7.36 25.32 -9.20
C SER A 242 7.66 26.59 -9.96
N ALA A 243 6.70 27.52 -9.93
CA ALA A 243 6.95 28.90 -10.25
C ALA A 243 8.03 29.51 -9.34
N GLY A 244 8.61 30.63 -9.78
CA GLY A 244 9.42 31.49 -8.91
C GLY A 244 8.54 32.20 -7.88
N THR A 245 9.15 32.71 -6.81
CA THR A 245 8.46 33.57 -5.85
C THR A 245 8.63 35.03 -6.26
N VAL A 246 7.53 35.78 -6.32
CA VAL A 246 7.53 37.22 -6.61
C VAL A 246 6.90 37.99 -5.45
N TYR A 247 7.23 39.27 -5.32
CA TYR A 247 6.57 40.18 -4.39
C TYR A 247 5.70 41.16 -5.17
N ASP A 248 4.43 41.28 -4.81
CA ASP A 248 3.46 42.14 -5.52
C ASP A 248 3.27 43.53 -4.88
N GLY A 249 4.07 43.87 -3.87
CA GLY A 249 3.92 45.09 -3.06
C GLY A 249 3.15 44.88 -1.75
N SER A 250 2.49 43.73 -1.58
CA SER A 250 1.71 43.40 -0.39
C SER A 250 2.18 42.10 0.27
N ALA A 251 2.43 41.06 -0.52
CA ALA A 251 2.85 39.75 -0.06
C ALA A 251 3.77 39.06 -1.07
N TYR A 252 4.44 38.01 -0.60
CA TYR A 252 5.07 37.04 -1.50
C TYR A 252 3.99 36.16 -2.10
N THR A 253 4.03 36.01 -3.42
CA THR A 253 3.08 35.19 -4.17
C THR A 253 3.83 34.22 -5.08
N TYR A 254 3.14 33.15 -5.43
CA TYR A 254 3.62 32.11 -6.34
C TYR A 254 2.90 32.15 -7.70
N ASP A 255 1.94 33.07 -7.86
CA ASP A 255 1.02 33.26 -9.01
C ASP A 255 1.72 33.83 -10.26
N VAL A 256 2.90 33.31 -10.58
CA VAL A 256 3.72 33.80 -11.70
C VAL A 256 3.22 33.22 -13.01
N TYR A 257 2.64 32.03 -13.00
CA TYR A 257 2.13 31.36 -14.18
C TYR A 257 0.61 31.44 -14.20
N ASP A 258 0.05 32.03 -15.25
CA ASP A 258 -1.40 31.92 -15.51
C ASP A 258 -1.71 30.49 -16.02
N GLU A 259 -0.79 29.88 -16.76
CA GLU A 259 -0.85 28.50 -17.24
C GLU A 259 0.57 27.93 -17.39
N LEU A 260 0.74 26.64 -17.13
CA LEU A 260 1.93 25.87 -17.48
C LEU A 260 1.50 24.57 -18.16
N ARG A 261 2.02 24.30 -19.35
CA ARG A 261 1.67 23.10 -20.14
C ARG A 261 2.90 22.42 -20.70
N ILE A 262 2.84 21.09 -20.79
CA ILE A 262 3.80 20.30 -21.55
C ILE A 262 3.34 20.26 -23.01
N VAL A 263 4.18 20.77 -23.91
CA VAL A 263 3.85 20.93 -25.34
C VAL A 263 4.53 19.91 -26.24
N SER A 264 5.58 19.25 -25.74
CA SER A 264 6.22 18.13 -26.42
C SER A 264 6.90 17.20 -25.42
N ALA A 265 7.01 15.91 -25.76
CA ALA A 265 7.84 14.97 -25.02
C ALA A 265 8.43 13.95 -25.99
N THR A 266 9.75 13.74 -25.93
CA THR A 266 10.44 12.75 -26.77
C THR A 266 11.35 11.86 -25.95
N LEU A 267 11.32 10.55 -26.18
CA LEU A 267 12.22 9.55 -25.59
C LEU A 267 13.19 9.09 -26.68
N ASP A 268 14.46 9.47 -26.58
CA ASP A 268 15.48 9.28 -27.63
C ASP A 268 14.98 9.70 -29.03
N GLY A 269 14.22 10.80 -29.07
CA GLY A 269 13.65 11.35 -30.31
C GLY A 269 12.34 10.71 -30.78
N GLN A 270 11.82 9.69 -30.10
CA GLN A 270 10.47 9.18 -30.35
C GLN A 270 9.43 9.99 -29.58
N ASP A 271 8.38 10.44 -30.25
CA ASP A 271 7.28 11.17 -29.61
C ASP A 271 6.54 10.30 -28.59
N VAL A 272 6.42 10.81 -27.37
CA VAL A 272 5.78 10.14 -26.23
C VAL A 272 4.88 11.10 -25.44
N LEU A 273 4.44 12.21 -26.05
CA LEU A 273 3.60 13.22 -25.39
C LEU A 273 2.35 12.63 -24.73
N ASP A 274 1.68 11.67 -25.38
CA ASP A 274 0.49 10.99 -24.85
C ASP A 274 0.78 10.15 -23.58
N SER A 275 2.05 9.90 -23.26
CA SER A 275 2.48 9.22 -22.04
C SER A 275 2.73 10.18 -20.88
N ILE A 276 2.58 11.49 -21.08
CA ILE A 276 2.74 12.49 -20.03
C ILE A 276 1.34 12.91 -19.56
N ILE A 277 0.97 12.47 -18.36
CA ILE A 277 -0.37 12.65 -17.81
C ILE A 277 -0.37 13.88 -16.91
N ASP A 278 -1.23 14.85 -17.22
CA ASP A 278 -1.44 16.01 -16.35
C ASP A 278 -2.14 15.60 -15.06
N GLU A 279 -1.47 15.83 -13.93
CA GLU A 279 -1.99 15.61 -12.59
C GLU A 279 -2.10 16.92 -11.81
N THR A 280 -1.97 18.06 -12.49
CA THR A 280 -1.98 19.38 -11.87
C THR A 280 -3.27 19.56 -11.09
N SER A 281 -3.13 19.56 -9.77
CA SER A 281 -4.21 19.94 -8.87
C SER A 281 -4.31 21.46 -8.82
N SER A 282 -5.49 21.99 -8.52
CA SER A 282 -5.68 23.43 -8.27
C SER A 282 -5.08 23.87 -6.94
N ASP A 283 -3.78 23.63 -6.73
CA ASP A 283 -3.06 24.08 -5.56
C ASP A 283 -2.80 25.59 -5.68
N PRO A 284 -3.15 26.41 -4.68
CA PRO A 284 -2.87 27.85 -4.68
C PRO A 284 -1.37 28.23 -4.75
N GLN A 285 -0.44 27.27 -4.72
CA GLN A 285 1.00 27.52 -4.76
C GLN A 285 1.63 27.41 -6.17
N ASP A 286 0.85 27.42 -7.25
CA ASP A 286 1.36 27.31 -8.64
C ASP A 286 2.37 26.15 -8.79
N SER A 287 2.03 25.04 -8.15
CA SER A 287 2.77 23.79 -8.26
C SER A 287 2.06 22.93 -9.30
N TYR A 288 2.77 22.68 -10.39
CA TYR A 288 2.25 21.88 -11.49
C TYR A 288 2.91 20.51 -11.47
N SER A 289 2.13 19.46 -11.69
CA SER A 289 2.63 18.10 -11.61
C SER A 289 2.12 17.26 -12.75
N TRP A 290 3.05 16.51 -13.37
CA TRP A 290 2.74 15.53 -14.40
C TRP A 290 3.30 14.18 -14.00
N ARG A 291 2.60 13.12 -14.41
CA ARG A 291 3.10 11.76 -14.32
C ARG A 291 3.73 11.35 -15.65
N VAL A 292 4.97 10.87 -15.58
CA VAL A 292 5.69 10.29 -16.71
C VAL A 292 5.32 8.81 -16.81
N ASN A 293 4.36 8.47 -17.66
CA ASN A 293 3.82 7.11 -17.81
C ASN A 293 4.55 6.28 -18.88
N VAL A 294 5.87 6.48 -18.99
CA VAL A 294 6.77 5.72 -19.87
C VAL A 294 8.04 5.40 -19.10
N ALA A 295 8.59 4.19 -19.26
CA ALA A 295 9.87 3.84 -18.68
C ALA A 295 11.01 4.45 -19.52
N ILE A 296 12.07 4.93 -18.87
CA ILE A 296 13.27 5.47 -19.52
C ILE A 296 14.38 4.45 -19.29
N ALA A 297 14.77 3.71 -20.33
CA ALA A 297 15.79 2.68 -20.17
C ALA A 297 17.16 3.30 -19.87
N GLY A 298 18.03 2.56 -19.20
CA GLY A 298 19.38 3.02 -18.87
C GLY A 298 20.14 3.55 -20.09
N GLY A 299 20.61 4.79 -20.00
CA GLY A 299 21.31 5.51 -21.06
C GLY A 299 20.41 6.33 -22.01
N GLN A 300 19.09 6.20 -21.91
CA GLN A 300 18.13 6.99 -22.70
C GLN A 300 17.81 8.34 -22.04
N GLN A 301 17.25 9.24 -22.84
CA GLN A 301 16.83 10.56 -22.40
C GLN A 301 15.38 10.85 -22.77
N LEU A 302 14.60 11.28 -21.78
CA LEU A 302 13.30 11.91 -21.99
C LEU A 302 13.48 13.43 -22.00
N VAL A 303 13.15 14.06 -23.13
CA VAL A 303 13.18 15.50 -23.31
C VAL A 303 11.76 16.03 -23.37
N VAL A 304 11.41 16.94 -22.46
CA VAL A 304 10.08 17.52 -22.29
C VAL A 304 10.15 19.01 -22.61
N GLY A 305 9.38 19.45 -23.60
CA GLY A 305 9.20 20.87 -23.91
C GLY A 305 8.04 21.46 -23.11
N VAL A 306 8.27 22.63 -22.52
CA VAL A 306 7.35 23.28 -21.60
C VAL A 306 7.00 24.67 -22.11
N GLU A 307 5.73 25.04 -22.00
CA GLU A 307 5.27 26.38 -22.28
C GLU A 307 4.59 26.95 -21.03
N ALA A 308 5.09 28.10 -20.59
CA ALA A 308 4.54 28.87 -19.49
C ALA A 308 3.89 30.15 -20.05
N ASP A 309 2.62 30.35 -19.75
CA ASP A 309 1.94 31.64 -19.90
C ASP A 309 2.15 32.43 -18.61
N VAL A 310 2.99 33.45 -18.68
CA VAL A 310 3.43 34.24 -17.51
C VAL A 310 2.42 35.35 -17.24
N SER A 311 2.05 35.51 -15.97
CA SER A 311 1.09 36.53 -15.56
C SER A 311 1.57 37.94 -15.88
N THR A 312 0.70 38.77 -16.46
CA THR A 312 1.01 40.17 -16.79
C THR A 312 0.79 41.13 -15.62
N ARG A 313 0.54 40.62 -14.42
CA ARG A 313 0.33 41.44 -13.21
C ARG A 313 1.64 42.15 -12.85
N THR A 314 1.52 43.41 -12.42
CA THR A 314 2.68 44.18 -11.97
C THR A 314 3.28 43.57 -10.70
N ARG A 315 4.61 43.45 -10.66
CA ARG A 315 5.37 42.93 -9.50
C ARG A 315 6.40 43.97 -9.05
N GLU A 316 6.80 43.95 -7.79
CA GLU A 316 7.83 44.87 -7.28
C GLU A 316 9.24 44.27 -7.44
N TYR A 317 9.41 42.98 -7.14
CA TYR A 317 10.66 42.25 -7.40
C TYR A 317 10.46 40.73 -7.46
N VAL A 318 11.44 40.03 -8.02
CA VAL A 318 11.53 38.56 -8.05
C VAL A 318 12.41 38.09 -6.89
N TYR A 319 11.86 37.28 -5.99
CA TYR A 319 12.56 36.78 -4.81
C TYR A 319 13.35 35.49 -5.10
N SER A 320 12.76 34.57 -5.86
CA SER A 320 13.38 33.30 -6.22
C SER A 320 13.02 32.91 -7.65
N GLY A 321 13.96 32.24 -8.34
CA GLY A 321 13.69 31.66 -9.66
C GLY A 321 12.86 30.38 -9.55
N PRO A 322 12.24 29.96 -10.67
CA PRO A 322 11.50 28.71 -10.71
C PRO A 322 12.41 27.49 -10.52
N SER A 323 11.78 26.36 -10.21
CA SER A 323 12.47 25.07 -10.12
C SER A 323 11.64 23.94 -10.72
N VAL A 324 12.33 22.89 -11.12
CA VAL A 324 11.74 21.63 -11.57
C VAL A 324 12.44 20.48 -10.87
N SER A 325 11.68 19.47 -10.48
CA SER A 325 12.20 18.24 -9.88
C SER A 325 11.50 17.03 -10.44
N PHE A 326 12.23 15.93 -10.54
CA PHE A 326 11.69 14.62 -10.88
C PHE A 326 11.79 13.71 -9.66
N SER A 327 10.76 12.91 -9.43
CA SER A 327 10.74 11.94 -8.34
C SER A 327 10.33 10.59 -8.89
N THR A 328 11.08 9.57 -8.54
CA THR A 328 10.78 8.19 -8.88
C THR A 328 11.02 7.31 -7.68
N SER A 329 10.31 6.19 -7.60
CA SER A 329 10.60 5.18 -6.59
C SER A 329 12.01 4.62 -6.83
N ARG A 330 12.75 4.36 -5.75
CA ARG A 330 14.02 3.63 -5.78
C ARG A 330 15.15 4.38 -6.48
N ASP A 331 15.07 5.70 -6.52
CA ASP A 331 16.19 6.54 -6.93
C ASP A 331 17.32 6.47 -5.89
N ARG A 332 18.53 6.12 -6.33
CA ARG A 332 19.71 6.02 -5.48
C ARG A 332 20.38 7.36 -5.21
N ASP A 333 20.04 8.40 -5.96
CA ASP A 333 20.58 9.76 -5.83
C ASP A 333 19.51 10.82 -6.12
N ASP A 334 18.82 11.26 -5.06
CA ASP A 334 17.85 12.35 -5.13
C ASP A 334 18.49 13.74 -5.27
N THR A 335 19.82 13.85 -5.15
CA THR A 335 20.50 15.15 -5.17
C THR A 335 20.62 15.75 -6.57
N ASN A 336 20.55 14.90 -7.61
CA ASN A 336 20.68 15.29 -9.01
C ASN A 336 19.33 15.36 -9.76
N ASN A 337 18.24 15.16 -9.01
CA ASN A 337 16.87 15.10 -9.51
C ASN A 337 16.14 16.45 -9.58
N ARG A 338 16.88 17.55 -9.35
CA ARG A 338 16.32 18.91 -9.28
C ARG A 338 17.19 19.91 -10.02
N ALA A 339 16.54 20.79 -10.78
CA ALA A 339 17.15 21.97 -11.37
C ALA A 339 16.41 23.23 -10.91
N SER A 340 17.15 24.30 -10.64
CA SER A 340 16.60 25.61 -10.35
C SER A 340 17.31 26.67 -11.19
N ALA A 341 16.59 27.73 -11.55
CA ALA A 341 17.17 28.84 -12.30
C ALA A 341 18.07 29.75 -11.45
N GLY A 342 18.30 29.39 -10.17
CA GLY A 342 18.92 30.24 -9.15
C GLY A 342 18.06 31.48 -8.80
N PRO A 343 18.44 32.27 -7.79
CA PRO A 343 17.95 33.65 -7.68
C PRO A 343 18.46 34.44 -8.90
N THR A 344 17.59 35.27 -9.49
CA THR A 344 18.03 36.30 -10.42
C THR A 344 18.92 37.31 -9.67
N PRO A 345 20.08 37.72 -10.22
CA PRO A 345 21.04 38.61 -9.55
C PRO A 345 20.49 40.01 -9.25
#